data_AF-A0A0K9PXQ0-F1
#
_entry.id   AF-A0A0K9PXQ0-F1
#
_cell.length_a   1.000
_cell.length_b   1.000
_cell.length_c   1.000
_cell.angle_alpha   90.00
_cell.angle_beta   90.00
_cell.angle_gamma   90.00
#
_symmetry.space_group_name_H-M   'P 1'
#
loop_
_entity.id
_entity.type
_entity.pdbx_description
1 polymer ?
#
loop_
_entity_poly.entity_id
_entity_poly.type
_entity_poly.pdbx_seq_one_letter_code
_entity_poly.pdbx_strand_id
1 'polypeptide(L)'
;MNWSAANKYISRMRSQIHRQEIIQDLEEMVRELLEDFYQSVHKLPGRIFFFRDGVSETQFHKVLEKELQAICSGCSKFGGGSYKPSITFTVVQYFLPVIDNGTP
;
A
#
# COMPACT_ATOMS: atom_id res chain seq x y z
N MET A 1 -6.64 15.28 25.36
CA MET A 1 -6.18 14.22 24.43
C MET A 1 -6.62 14.61 23.02
N ASN A 2 -5.68 15.05 22.19
CA ASN A 2 -5.90 15.35 20.78
C ASN A 2 -5.65 14.09 19.95
N TRP A 3 -6.67 13.25 19.78
CA TRP A 3 -6.61 12.18 18.79
C TRP A 3 -6.52 12.83 17.41
N SER A 4 -5.36 12.77 16.76
CA SER A 4 -5.19 13.21 15.37
C SER A 4 -5.81 12.14 14.47
N ALA A 5 -7.13 12.15 14.37
CA ALA A 5 -7.86 10.97 13.93
C ALA A 5 -7.80 10.81 12.40
N ALA A 6 -6.84 10.06 11.89
CA ALA A 6 -7.08 9.32 10.65
C ALA A 6 -8.22 8.32 10.94
N ASN A 7 -9.47 8.76 10.81
CA ASN A 7 -10.67 8.00 11.16
C ASN A 7 -11.59 7.70 9.96
N LYS A 8 -11.24 8.26 8.79
CA LYS A 8 -11.95 8.02 7.54
C LYS A 8 -10.99 7.36 6.57
N TYR A 9 -11.44 6.26 5.99
CA TYR A 9 -10.70 5.49 5.01
C TYR A 9 -11.55 5.38 3.74
N ILE A 10 -10.89 5.48 2.60
CA ILE A 10 -11.51 5.29 1.29
C ILE A 10 -10.87 4.05 0.68
N SER A 11 -11.68 3.18 0.09
CA SER A 11 -11.24 1.94 -0.52
C SER A 11 -11.28 2.00 -2.04
N ARG A 12 -10.40 1.21 -2.66
CA ARG A 12 -10.41 0.88 -4.10
C ARG A 12 -10.23 -0.62 -4.25
N MET A 13 -10.96 -1.21 -5.18
CA MET A 13 -10.93 -2.65 -5.45
C MET A 13 -10.81 -2.89 -6.95
N ARG A 14 -10.08 -3.95 -7.33
CA ARG A 14 -9.85 -4.35 -8.72
C ARG A 14 -9.87 -5.88 -8.82
N SER A 15 -10.43 -6.38 -9.90
CA SER A 15 -10.33 -7.80 -10.24
C SER A 15 -8.97 -8.06 -10.88
N GLN A 16 -8.39 -9.23 -10.62
CA GLN A 16 -7.08 -9.62 -11.16
C GLN A 16 -7.14 -11.08 -11.62
N ILE A 17 -6.17 -11.47 -12.46
CA ILE A 17 -6.04 -12.86 -12.90
C ILE A 17 -5.76 -13.80 -11.72
N HIS A 18 -6.17 -15.06 -11.84
CA HIS A 18 -5.98 -16.05 -10.78
C HIS A 18 -4.49 -16.22 -10.40
N ARG A 19 -4.21 -16.35 -9.09
CA ARG A 19 -2.86 -16.53 -8.50
C ARG A 19 -1.87 -15.38 -8.76
N GLN A 20 -2.36 -14.19 -9.05
CA GLN A 20 -1.54 -12.99 -9.16
C GLN A 20 -1.40 -12.31 -7.79
N GLU A 21 -0.20 -12.37 -7.21
CA GLU A 21 0.09 -11.75 -5.92
C GLU A 21 0.32 -10.23 -6.03
N ILE A 22 1.02 -9.78 -7.09
CA ILE A 22 1.32 -8.36 -7.31
C ILE A 22 0.06 -7.62 -7.75
N ILE A 23 -0.26 -6.50 -7.08
CA ILE A 23 -1.40 -5.66 -7.43
C ILE A 23 -1.15 -4.94 -8.77
N GLN A 24 -1.83 -5.39 -9.83
CA GLN A 24 -1.62 -4.92 -11.21
C GLN A 24 -1.99 -3.43 -11.41
N ASP A 25 -3.14 -3.03 -10.89
CA ASP A 25 -3.69 -1.67 -11.10
C ASP A 25 -3.28 -0.69 -9.98
N LEU A 26 -2.24 -1.02 -9.19
CA LEU A 26 -1.89 -0.24 -8.00
C LEU A 26 -1.55 1.22 -8.32
N GLU A 27 -0.92 1.48 -9.47
CA GLU A 27 -0.58 2.83 -9.91
C GLU A 27 -1.83 3.72 -10.03
N GLU A 28 -2.86 3.20 -10.70
CA GLU A 28 -4.11 3.91 -10.92
C GLU A 28 -4.91 4.03 -9.63
N MET A 29 -4.91 2.99 -8.80
CA MET A 29 -5.53 3.02 -7.47
C MET A 29 -4.91 4.11 -6.58
N VAL A 30 -3.58 4.24 -6.58
CA VAL A 30 -2.88 5.30 -5.84
C VAL A 30 -3.26 6.68 -6.35
N ARG A 31 -3.35 6.86 -7.67
CA ARG A 31 -3.78 8.12 -8.29
C ARG A 31 -5.19 8.52 -7.85
N GLU A 32 -6.13 7.59 -7.88
CA GLU A 32 -7.52 7.81 -7.45
C GLU A 32 -7.62 8.12 -5.95
N LEU A 33 -6.84 7.45 -5.11
CA LEU A 33 -6.80 7.72 -3.67
C LEU A 33 -6.20 9.10 -3.35
N LEU A 34 -5.18 9.53 -4.11
CA LEU A 34 -4.60 10.86 -3.98
C LEU A 34 -5.59 11.96 -4.40
N GLU A 35 -6.37 11.71 -5.46
CA GLU A 35 -7.46 12.60 -5.90
C GLU A 35 -8.50 12.78 -4.78
N ASP A 36 -9.03 11.68 -4.24
CA ASP A 36 -10.03 11.74 -3.16
C ASP A 36 -9.46 12.42 -1.89
N PHE A 37 -8.19 12.14 -1.57
CA PHE A 37 -7.51 12.79 -0.44
C PHE A 37 -7.38 14.29 -0.66
N TYR A 38 -6.98 14.72 -1.86
CA TYR A 38 -6.85 16.14 -2.20
C TYR A 38 -8.21 16.85 -2.20
N GLN A 39 -9.26 16.20 -2.71
CA GLN A 39 -10.62 16.74 -2.64
C GLN A 39 -11.12 16.90 -1.20
N SER A 40 -10.70 16.02 -0.29
CA SER A 40 -11.14 16.02 1.10
C SER A 40 -10.33 16.96 2.01
N VAL A 41 -9.03 17.09 1.77
CA VAL A 41 -8.06 17.75 2.66
C VAL A 41 -7.44 19.02 2.03
N HIS A 42 -7.60 19.20 0.71
CA HIS A 42 -7.00 20.28 -0.09
C HIS A 42 -5.47 20.40 0.03
N LYS A 43 -4.81 19.30 0.38
CA LYS A 43 -3.35 19.17 0.48
C LYS A 43 -2.95 17.77 0.06
N LEU A 44 -1.74 17.65 -0.48
CA LEU A 44 -1.13 16.35 -0.76
C LEU A 44 -0.34 15.85 0.45
N PRO A 45 -0.32 14.53 0.70
CA PRO A 45 0.42 13.99 1.83
C PRO A 45 1.93 14.10 1.60
N GLY A 46 2.68 14.60 2.59
CA GLY A 46 4.15 14.62 2.51
C GLY A 46 4.80 13.23 2.66
N ARG A 47 4.05 12.27 3.23
CA ARG A 47 4.49 10.90 3.46
C ARG A 47 3.34 9.91 3.22
N ILE A 48 3.67 8.79 2.59
CA ILE A 48 2.77 7.65 2.36
C ILE A 48 3.28 6.46 3.17
N PHE A 49 2.42 5.90 4.01
CA PHE A 49 2.65 4.61 4.64
C PHE A 49 1.83 3.56 3.90
N PHE A 50 2.52 2.56 3.34
CA PHE A 50 1.90 1.48 2.60
C PHE A 50 2.07 0.17 3.36
N PHE A 51 0.96 -0.33 3.93
CA PHE A 51 0.92 -1.60 4.64
C PHE A 51 0.46 -2.68 3.67
N ARG A 52 1.36 -3.62 3.35
CA ARG A 52 1.12 -4.71 2.42
C ARG A 52 0.99 -6.02 3.18
N ASP A 53 -0.21 -6.58 3.21
CA ASP A 53 -0.51 -7.85 3.89
C ASP A 53 -0.51 -9.03 2.93
N GLY A 54 -0.12 -10.22 3.37
CA GLY A 54 -0.28 -11.46 2.61
C GLY A 54 0.75 -11.61 1.49
N VAL A 55 1.99 -11.19 1.74
CA VAL A 55 3.12 -11.43 0.82
C VAL A 55 3.94 -12.62 1.30
N SER A 56 4.07 -13.61 0.44
CA SER A 56 4.96 -14.75 0.69
C SER A 56 6.42 -14.30 0.68
N GLU A 57 7.25 -14.91 1.53
CA GLU A 57 8.67 -14.55 1.63
C GLU A 57 9.41 -14.70 0.29
N THR A 58 9.06 -15.73 -0.49
CA THR A 58 9.66 -16.00 -1.80
C THR A 58 9.29 -14.97 -2.86
N GLN A 59 8.15 -14.27 -2.72
CA GLN A 59 7.73 -13.23 -3.66
C GLN A 59 8.01 -11.80 -3.16
N PHE A 60 8.46 -11.64 -1.92
CA PHE A 60 8.66 -10.35 -1.27
C PHE A 60 9.41 -9.33 -2.14
N HIS A 61 10.59 -9.69 -2.66
CA HIS A 61 11.39 -8.77 -3.45
C HIS A 61 10.69 -8.31 -4.73
N LYS A 62 10.03 -9.24 -5.42
CA LYS A 62 9.32 -8.94 -6.68
C LYS A 62 8.09 -8.07 -6.43
N VAL A 63 7.35 -8.35 -5.35
CA VAL A 63 6.21 -7.54 -4.91
C VAL A 63 6.67 -6.14 -4.54
N LEU A 64 7.69 -6.02 -3.68
CA LEU A 64 8.24 -4.75 -3.25
C LEU A 64 8.67 -3.89 -4.45
N GLU A 65 9.47 -4.43 -5.36
CA GLU A 65 9.96 -3.69 -6.52
C GLU A 65 8.81 -3.17 -7.39
N LYS A 66 7.87 -4.05 -7.76
CA LYS A 66 6.78 -3.71 -8.68
C LYS A 66 5.75 -2.76 -8.04
N GLU A 67 5.36 -3.03 -6.80
CA GLU A 67 4.37 -2.21 -6.11
C GLU A 67 4.95 -0.86 -5.69
N LEU A 68 6.20 -0.80 -5.22
CA LEU A 68 6.85 0.49 -4.92
C LEU A 68 7.00 1.34 -6.19
N GLN A 69 7.38 0.73 -7.31
CA GLN A 69 7.42 1.42 -8.60
C GLN A 69 6.04 1.96 -8.98
N ALA A 70 4.98 1.16 -8.83
CA ALA A 70 3.61 1.59 -9.12
C ALA A 70 3.16 2.76 -8.22
N ILE A 71 3.46 2.73 -6.92
CA ILE A 71 3.15 3.83 -5.99
C ILE A 71 3.90 5.11 -6.41
N CYS A 72 5.20 5.00 -6.70
CA CYS A 72 6.01 6.13 -7.17
C CYS A 72 5.49 6.71 -8.48
N SER A 73 5.15 5.86 -9.45
CA SER A 73 4.57 6.28 -10.73
C SER A 73 3.22 6.96 -10.55
N GLY A 74 2.35 6.43 -9.69
CA GLY A 74 1.04 7.01 -9.40
C GLY A 74 1.16 8.41 -8.79
N CYS A 75 2.08 8.58 -7.84
CA CYS A 75 2.39 9.89 -7.26
C CYS A 75 2.94 10.86 -8.31
N SER A 76 3.93 10.41 -9.09
CA SER A 76 4.58 11.22 -10.12
C SER A 76 3.56 11.70 -11.16
N LYS A 77 2.71 10.80 -11.69
CA LYS A 77 1.66 11.13 -12.66
C LYS A 77 0.63 12.10 -12.08
N PHE A 78 0.20 11.88 -10.85
CA PHE A 78 -0.76 12.76 -10.18
C PHE A 78 -0.24 14.20 -10.08
N GLY A 79 1.00 14.39 -9.65
CA GLY A 79 1.60 15.73 -9.48
C GLY A 79 2.39 16.26 -10.68
N GLY A 80 2.14 15.75 -11.89
CA GLY A 80 2.83 16.20 -13.11
C GLY A 80 4.36 16.09 -13.05
N GLY A 81 4.89 15.09 -12.35
CA GLY A 81 6.33 14.81 -12.18
C GLY A 81 7.00 15.53 -11.01
N SER A 82 6.32 16.50 -10.39
CA SER A 82 6.88 17.30 -9.29
C SER A 82 6.61 16.70 -7.90
N TYR A 83 5.53 15.94 -7.76
CA TYR A 83 5.12 15.36 -6.48
C TYR A 83 5.88 14.06 -6.18
N LYS A 84 6.75 14.10 -5.16
CA LYS A 84 7.61 12.99 -4.74
C LYS A 84 7.57 12.82 -3.21
N PRO A 85 6.51 12.20 -2.66
CA PRO A 85 6.39 12.02 -1.22
C PRO A 85 7.40 11.00 -0.69
N SER A 86 7.71 11.07 0.61
CA SER A 86 8.43 9.97 1.27
C SER A 86 7.53 8.75 1.37
N ILE A 87 8.00 7.58 0.94
CA ILE A 87 7.22 6.33 1.00
C ILE A 87 7.85 5.39 2.03
N THR A 88 7.03 4.85 2.91
CA THR A 88 7.40 3.74 3.81
C THR A 88 6.58 2.53 3.43
N PHE A 89 7.26 1.48 2.96
CA PHE A 89 6.65 0.22 2.59
C PHE A 89 6.84 -0.78 3.73
N THR A 90 5.75 -1.28 4.31
CA THR A 90 5.77 -2.22 5.42
C THR A 90 5.00 -3.46 5.04
N VAL A 91 5.69 -4.60 4.97
CA VAL A 91 5.02 -5.90 4.81
C VAL A 91 4.61 -6.41 6.18
N VAL A 92 3.34 -6.80 6.29
CA VAL A 92 2.78 -7.42 7.47
C VAL A 92 2.73 -8.93 7.21
N GLN A 93 3.32 -9.72 8.11
CA GLN A 93 3.28 -11.17 8.07
C GLN A 93 2.65 -11.72 9.35
N TYR A 94 1.70 -12.62 9.20
CA TYR A 94 1.16 -13.38 10.32
C TYR A 94 2.05 -14.59 10.57
N PHE A 95 2.75 -14.59 11.70
CA PHE A 95 3.36 -15.80 12.22
C PHE A 95 2.30 -16.53 13.03
N LEU A 96 1.86 -17.71 12.56
CA LEU A 96 1.10 -18.60 13.42
C LEU A 96 2.09 -19.17 14.45
N PRO A 97 1.86 -19.01 15.77
CA PRO A 97 2.69 -19.70 16.74
C PRO A 97 2.58 -21.20 16.47
N VAL A 98 3.72 -21.84 16.23
CA VAL A 98 3.81 -23.29 16.27
C VAL A 98 3.44 -23.67 17.70
N ILE A 99 2.24 -24.22 17.88
CA ILE A 99 1.88 -24.84 19.15
C ILE A 99 2.72 -26.11 19.19
N ASP A 100 3.86 -26.04 19.87
CA ASP A 100 4.63 -27.24 20.22
C ASP A 100 3.75 -28.03 21.18
N ASN A 101 2.91 -28.89 20.63
CA ASN A 101 2.17 -29.89 21.37
C ASN A 101 3.21 -30.92 21.79
N GLY A 102 4.00 -30.57 22.82
CA GLY A 102 5.01 -31.43 23.41
C GLY A 102 4.43 -32.82 23.59
N THR A 103 4.85 -33.75 22.72
CA THR A 103 4.57 -35.16 22.92
C THR A 103 5.35 -35.62 24.15
N PRO A 104 4.74 -36.46 25.00
CA PRO A 104 5.18 -36.72 26.36
C PRO A 104 6.57 -37.34 26.48
#